data_AF-A0A2N1PFB6-F1
#
_entry.id   AF-A0A2N1PFB6-F1
#
_cell.length_a   1.000
_cell.length_b   1.000
_cell.length_c   1.000
_cell.angle_alpha   90.00
_cell.angle_beta   90.00
_cell.angle_gamma   90.00
#
_symmetry.space_group_name_H-M   'P 1'
#
loop_
_entity.id
_entity.type
_entity.pdbx_description
1 polymer ?
#
loop_
_entity_poly.entity_id
_entity_poly.type
_entity_poly.pdbx_seq_one_letter_code
_entity_poly.pdbx_strand_id
1 'polypeptide(L)' 'IVMDKGEIIEVGTPKVIFNAPNNPRTQLFLKRVLEK' A
#
# COMPACT_ATOMS: atom_id res chain seq x y z
N ILE A 1 -8.60 -0.02 -1.17
CA ILE A 1 -7.90 -1.12 -1.89
C ILE A 1 -6.63 -0.56 -2.52
N VAL A 2 -5.59 -1.36 -2.66
CA VAL A 2 -4.35 -1.03 -3.37
C VAL A 2 -4.25 -1.94 -4.58
N MET A 3 -4.00 -1.35 -5.75
CA MET A 3 -3.80 -2.06 -7.01
C MET A 3 -2.39 -1.84 -7.53
N ASP A 4 -1.79 -2.89 -8.09
CA ASP A 4 -0.53 -2.83 -8.83
C ASP A 4 -0.69 -3.72 -10.09
N LYS A 5 -0.29 -3.21 -11.25
CA LYS A 5 -0.37 -3.90 -12.55
C LYS A 5 -1.74 -4.51 -12.91
N GLY A 6 -2.83 -3.86 -12.50
CA GLY A 6 -4.18 -4.35 -12.80
C GLY A 6 -4.68 -5.45 -11.87
N GLU A 7 -3.91 -5.80 -10.83
CA GLU A 7 -4.30 -6.75 -9.79
C GLU A 7 -4.51 -6.03 -8.46
N ILE A 8 -5.48 -6.49 -7.67
CA ILE A 8 -5.66 -6.02 -6.30
C ILE A 8 -4.64 -6.74 -5.44
N ILE A 9 -3.66 -6.00 -4.94
CA ILE A 9 -2.56 -6.56 -4.14
C ILE A 9 -2.79 -6.42 -2.63
N GLU A 10 -3.67 -5.50 -2.21
CA GLU A 10 -4.01 -5.32 -0.81
C GLU A 10 -5.41 -4.71 -0.62
N VAL A 11 -6.16 -5.24 0.33
CA VAL A 11 -7.49 -4.75 0.72
C VAL A 11 -7.50 -4.48 2.21
N GLY A 12 -7.93 -3.29 2.59
CA GLY A 12 -7.97 -2.87 3.98
C GLY A 12 -8.56 -1.47 4.13
N THR A 13 -8.80 -1.09 5.38
CA THR A 13 -9.18 0.29 5.70
C THR A 13 -7.98 1.22 5.44
N PRO A 14 -8.21 2.52 5.21
CA PRO A 14 -7.11 3.48 5.09
C PRO A 14 -6.17 3.43 6.30
N LYS A 15 -6.71 3.31 7.51
CA LYS A 15 -5.90 3.22 8.74
C LYS A 15 -4.92 2.05 8.68
N VAL A 16 -5.32 0.89 8.17
CA VAL A 16 -4.43 -0.26 8.04
C VAL A 16 -3.42 -0.03 6.92
N ILE A 17 -3.87 0.34 5.72
CA ILE A 17 -3.00 0.49 4.55
C ILE A 17 -1.90 1.54 4.78
N PHE A 18 -2.21 2.68 5.39
CA PHE A 18 -1.25 3.77 5.55
C PHE A 18 -0.34 3.62 6.78
N ASN A 19 -0.76 2.90 7.82
CA ASN A 19 0.04 2.78 9.06
C ASN A 19 0.69 1.41 9.25
N ALA A 20 0.07 0.34 8.72
CA ALA A 20 0.53 -1.04 8.86
C ALA A 20 0.19 -1.87 7.61
N PRO A 21 0.70 -1.49 6.42
CA PRO A 21 0.50 -2.26 5.19
C PRO A 21 1.16 -3.64 5.29
N ASN A 22 0.43 -4.69 4.89
CA ASN A 22 0.92 -6.06 4.93
C ASN A 22 1.68 -6.47 3.65
N ASN A 23 1.37 -5.85 2.50
CA ASN A 23 2.02 -6.22 1.24
C ASN A 23 3.36 -5.46 1.06
N PRO A 24 4.48 -6.15 0.79
CA PRO A 24 5.77 -5.50 0.54
C PRO A 24 5.75 -4.49 -0.63
N ARG A 25 4.92 -4.71 -1.66
CA ARG A 25 4.72 -3.76 -2.76
C ARG A 25 4.05 -2.48 -2.28
N THR A 26 3.01 -2.59 -1.46
CA THR A 26 2.34 -1.43 -0.84
C THR A 26 3.30 -0.65 0.04
N GLN A 27 4.11 -1.33 0.86
CA GLN A 27 5.14 -0.69 1.69
C GLN A 27 6.13 0.14 0.87
N LEU A 28 6.69 -0.45 -0.19
CA LEU A 28 7.64 0.24 -1.07
C LEU A 28 6.99 1.45 -1.77
N PHE A 29 5.75 1.29 -2.23
CA PHE A 29 4.99 2.37 -2.86
C PHE A 29 4.80 3.54 -1.89
N LEU A 30 4.32 3.26 -0.67
CA LEU A 30 4.06 4.31 0.33
C LEU A 30 5.34 5.06 0.72
N LYS A 31 6.47 4.37 0.89
CA LYS A 31 7.77 5.04 1.16
C LYS A 31 8.13 6.07 0.08
N ARG A 32 8.00 5.71 -1.19
CA ARG A 32 8.31 6.62 -2.32
C ARG A 32 7.39 7.83 -2.42
N VAL A 33 6.15 7.69 -1.96
CA VAL A 33 5.12 8.74 -2.09
C VAL A 33 5.12 9.67 -0.87
N LEU A 34 5.37 9.13 0.33
CA LEU A 34 5.25 9.87 1.59
C LEU A 34 6.57 10.46 2.10
N GLU A 35 7.73 9.84 1.82
CA GLU A 35 9.03 10.26 2.37
C GLU A 35 9.80 11.22 1.43
N LYS A 36 9.15 12.25 0.92
CA LYS A 36 9.82 13.29 0.10
C LYS A 36 10.71 14.22 0.92
#